data_AF-A0A515L8X3-F1
#
_entry.id   AF-A0A515L8X3-F1
#
_cell.length_a   1.000
_cell.length_b   1.000
_cell.length_c   1.000
_cell.angle_alpha   90.00
_cell.angle_beta   90.00
_cell.angle_gamma   90.00
#
_symmetry.space_group_name_H-M   'P 1'
#
loop_
_entity.id
_entity.type
_entity.pdbx_description
1 polymer ?
#
loop_
_entity_poly.entity_id
_entity_poly.type
_entity_poly.pdbx_seq_one_letter_code
_entity_poly.pdbx_strand_id
1 'polypeptide(L)' 'MADLYAKKLESERKTLWATCRLKGLPVGTPERQRIAELDQLIAEHKARPGAKPAGKPAPKADRKTPG' A
#
# COMPACT_ATOMS: atom_id res chain seq x y z
N MET A 1 -19.00 4.73 -12.67
CA MET A 1 -18.61 3.51 -11.92
C MET A 1 -17.28 3.77 -11.28
N ALA A 2 -17.12 3.47 -9.99
CA ALA A 2 -15.80 3.59 -9.34
C ALA A 2 -14.82 2.69 -10.07
N ASP A 3 -13.60 3.17 -10.29
CA ASP A 3 -12.61 2.47 -11.09
C ASP A 3 -12.28 1.10 -10.48
N LEU A 4 -12.90 0.07 -11.04
CA LEU A 4 -12.81 -1.30 -10.54
C LEU A 4 -11.36 -1.80 -10.60
N TYR A 5 -10.55 -1.21 -11.49
CA TYR A 5 -9.13 -1.49 -11.61
C TYR A 5 -8.36 -0.97 -10.39
N ALA A 6 -8.52 0.30 -10.02
CA ALA A 6 -7.87 0.86 -8.84
C ALA A 6 -8.26 0.12 -7.55
N LYS A 7 -9.54 -0.26 -7.42
CA LYS A 7 -10.00 -1.06 -6.27
C LYS A 7 -9.35 -2.44 -6.19
N LYS A 8 -9.13 -3.11 -7.33
CA LYS A 8 -8.43 -4.40 -7.39
C LYS A 8 -6.98 -4.25 -6.93
N LEU A 9 -6.26 -3.26 -7.46
CA LEU A 9 -4.87 -2.98 -7.07
C LEU A 9 -4.75 -2.69 -5.56
N GLU A 10 -5.66 -1.87 -5.02
CA GLU A 10 -5.70 -1.57 -3.58
C GLU A 10 -5.98 -2.81 -2.73
N SER A 11 -6.85 -3.71 -3.19
CA SER A 11 -7.16 -4.96 -2.49
C SER A 11 -5.97 -5.93 -2.46
N GLU A 12 -5.28 -6.08 -3.60
CA GLU A 12 -4.09 -6.92 -3.73
C GLU A 12 -2.97 -6.42 -2.83
N ARG A 13 -2.72 -5.10 -2.82
CA ARG A 13 -1.72 -4.46 -1.97
C ARG A 13 -2.00 -4.73 -0.49
N LYS A 14 -3.26 -4.58 -0.05
CA LYS A 14 -3.66 -4.80 1.36
C LYS A 14 -3.45 -6.25 1.78
N THR A 15 -3.83 -7.21 0.93
CA THR A 15 -3.65 -8.64 1.20
C THR A 15 -2.17 -8.98 1.34
N LEU A 16 -1.33 -8.55 0.39
CA LEU A 16 0.11 -8.76 0.45
C LEU A 16 0.75 -8.13 1.69
N TRP A 17 0.32 -6.92 2.05
CA TRP A 17 0.82 -6.26 3.25
C TRP A 17 0.44 -7.02 4.53
N ALA A 18 -0.79 -7.52 4.61
CA ALA A 18 -1.24 -8.37 5.71
C ALA A 18 -0.43 -9.69 5.78
N THR A 19 -0.19 -10.34 4.65
CA THR A 19 0.65 -11.54 4.57
C THR A 19 2.09 -11.25 5.02
N CYS A 20 2.70 -10.17 4.55
CA CYS A 20 4.04 -9.76 4.97
C CYS A 20 4.10 -9.50 6.48
N ARG A 21 3.09 -8.85 7.03
CA ARG A 21 3.00 -8.54 8.47
C ARG A 21 2.80 -9.80 9.30
N LEU A 22 1.92 -10.71 8.88
CA LEU A 22 1.63 -11.96 9.57
C LEU A 22 2.85 -12.88 9.60
N LYS A 23 3.55 -13.00 8.46
CA LYS A 23 4.71 -13.88 8.30
C LYS A 23 6.04 -13.25 8.75
N GLY A 24 6.05 -11.96 9.10
CA GLY A 24 7.28 -11.25 9.47
C GLY A 24 8.28 -11.15 8.31
N LEU A 25 7.80 -11.00 7.06
CA LEU A 25 8.68 -11.00 5.90
C LEU A 25 9.64 -9.80 5.90
N PRO A 26 10.95 -10.02 5.65
CA PRO A 26 11.94 -8.96 5.61
C PRO A 26 11.72 -8.00 4.44
N VAL A 27 12.34 -6.83 4.53
CA VAL A 27 12.37 -5.87 3.42
C VAL A 27 13.32 -6.42 2.36
N GLY A 28 12.80 -6.77 1.19
CA GLY A 28 13.57 -7.40 0.11
C GLY A 28 12.93 -8.68 -0.43
N THR A 29 11.89 -9.20 0.21
CA THR A 29 11.13 -10.32 -0.37
C THR A 29 10.33 -9.89 -1.59
N PRO A 30 10.05 -10.80 -2.53
CA PRO A 30 9.25 -10.49 -3.72
C PRO A 30 7.88 -9.92 -3.38
N GLU A 31 7.26 -10.29 -2.25
CA GLU A 31 5.99 -9.72 -1.81
C GLU A 31 6.10 -8.23 -1.48
N ARG A 32 7.22 -7.79 -0.88
CA ARG A 32 7.48 -6.37 -0.61
C ARG A 32 7.76 -5.59 -1.89
N GLN A 33 8.47 -6.20 -2.83
CA GLN A 33 8.69 -5.62 -4.17
C GLN A 33 7.35 -5.43 -4.90
N ARG A 34 6.50 -6.46 -4.87
CA ARG A 34 5.16 -6.39 -5.46
C ARG A 34 4.27 -5.32 -4.83
N ILE A 35 4.33 -5.11 -3.52
CA ILE A 35 3.64 -4.00 -2.85
C ILE A 35 4.11 -2.65 -3.40
N ALA A 36 5.41 -2.47 -3.64
CA ALA A 36 5.96 -1.23 -4.19
C ALA A 36 5.50 -0.99 -5.64
N GLU A 37 5.45 -2.03 -6.47
CA GLU A 37 4.88 -1.95 -7.83
C GLU A 37 3.40 -1.55 -7.80
N LEU A 38 2.60 -2.18 -6.94
CA LEU A 38 1.18 -1.85 -6.78
C LEU A 38 0.99 -0.41 -6.31
N ASP A 39 1.87 0.10 -5.45
CA ASP A 39 1.84 1.50 -5.02
C ASP A 39 2.07 2.47 -6.17
N GLN A 40 3.00 2.17 -7.08
CA GLN A 40 3.22 2.99 -8.29
C GLN A 40 2.00 2.95 -9.21
N LEU A 41 1.45 1.77 -9.48
CA LEU A 41 0.27 1.63 -10.35
C LEU A 41 -0.95 2.37 -9.78
N ILE A 42 -1.15 2.32 -8.46
CA ILE A 42 -2.22 3.06 -7.78
C ILE A 42 -1.98 4.57 -7.88
N ALA A 43 -0.73 5.01 -7.72
CA ALA A 43 -0.36 6.43 -7.82
C ALA A 43 -0.55 6.97 -9.25
N GLU A 44 -0.08 6.25 -10.27
CA GLU A 44 -0.30 6.58 -11.68
C GLU A 44 -1.78 6.67 -12.04
N HIS A 45 -2.59 5.78 -11.47
CA HIS A 45 -4.03 5.80 -11.66
C HIS A 45 -4.70 6.98 -10.94
N LYS A 46 -4.23 7.35 -9.74
CA LYS A 46 -4.77 8.45 -8.94
C LYS A 46 -4.30 9.84 -9.40
N ALA A 47 -3.13 9.93 -10.03
CA ALA A 47 -2.58 11.17 -10.56
C ALA A 47 -3.32 11.67 -11.82
N ARG A 48 -4.16 10.81 -12.44
CA ARG A 48 -5.03 11.24 -13.54
C ARG A 48 -6.07 12.24 -13.01
N PRO A 49 -6.22 13.43 -13.65
CA PRO A 49 -7.11 14.47 -13.18
C PRO A 49 -8.56 13.98 -13.22
N GLY A 50 -9.06 13.56 -12.06
CA GLY A 50 -10.39 12.94 -11.90
C GLY A 50 -10.46 11.90 -10.77
N ALA A 51 -9.33 11.33 -10.35
CA ALA A 51 -9.27 10.37 -9.25
C ALA A 51 -8.95 11.08 -7.92
N LYS A 52 -9.95 11.25 -7.06
CA LYS A 52 -9.77 11.82 -5.71
C LYS A 52 -8.67 11.05 -4.95
N PRO A 53 -7.73 11.72 -4.27
CA PRO A 53 -6.64 11.06 -3.56
C PRO A 53 -7.20 10.30 -2.34
N ALA A 54 -7.41 9.00 -2.50
CA ALA A 54 -7.79 8.13 -1.39
C ALA A 54 -6.55 7.81 -0.56
N GLY A 55 -6.46 8.45 0.61
CA GLY A 55 -5.70 8.00 1.77
C GLY A 55 -4.28 8.54 1.86
N LYS A 56 -4.09 9.58 2.69
CA LYS A 56 -2.79 9.96 3.25
C LYS A 56 -2.11 8.73 3.88
N PRO A 57 -0.81 8.50 3.68
CA PRO A 57 -0.07 7.53 4.48
C PRO A 57 -0.07 8.02 5.93
N ALA A 58 -0.53 7.17 6.85
CA ALA A 58 -0.44 7.46 8.27
C ALA A 58 1.04 7.44 8.69
N PRO A 59 1.59 8.52 9.27
CA PRO A 59 2.85 8.41 9.99
C PRO A 59 2.61 7.55 11.24
N LYS A 60 3.27 6.38 11.30
CA LYS A 60 3.39 5.57 12.52
C LYS A 60 4.86 5.56 12.94
N ALA A 61 5.33 6.70 13.40
CA ALA A 61 6.33 6.85 14.44
C ALA A 61 5.69 7.89 15.36
N ASP A 62 5.23 7.57 16.56
CA ASP A 62 6.08 7.34 17.72
C ASP A 62 5.47 6.32 18.69
N ARG A 63 6.29 5.38 19.18
CA ARG A 63 6.10 4.72 20.48
C ARG A 63 7.45 4.61 21.20
N LYS A 64 7.73 5.62 22.02
CA LYS A 64 8.16 5.57 23.43
C LYS A 64 9.08 4.41 23.86
N THR A 65 10.28 4.75 24.34
CA THR A 65 11.00 4.00 25.38
C THR A 65 11.19 4.90 26.59
N PRO A 66 10.68 4.56 27.80
CA PRO A 66 10.99 5.27 29.03
C PRO A 66 12.31 4.76 29.62
N GLY A 67 13.09 5.66 30.21
CA GLY A 67 14.21 5.38 31.12
C GLY A 67 14.07 6.24 32.36
#